data_AF-A0A3S0A3M0-F1
#
_entry.id   AF-A0A3S0A3M0-F1
#
_cell.length_a   1.000
_cell.length_b   1.000
_cell.length_c   1.000
_cell.angle_alpha   90.00
_cell.angle_beta   90.00
_cell.angle_gamma   90.00
#
_symmetry.space_group_name_H-M   'P 1'
#
loop_
_entity.id
_entity.type
_entity.pdbx_description
1 polymer ?
#
loop_
_entity_poly.entity_id
_entity_poly.type
_entity_poly.pdbx_seq_one_letter_code
_entity_poly.pdbx_strand_id
1 'polypeptide(L)'
;MVETLPLTAHAAVEHVADDDRATLFAVAEEIDAIVADWLARLGRDRLIVTLATRDFAAGLLVMIRSLRAVSDVPVLVLKLGSWRFEHEAEDVAAIQVPALVRAGVEARADLPHLSATLSKLWAFSITTPCRVAHLDADCLVLRPIDGLLDGDGFAAAPDLLLHYRLRAFNTGVFSFTPSADLRESLFRRLPELSVTDGDQSVLNAFFEDWRPLPLGLNFLRSQALVRALAQDRNLRILHYTPGKPWTSGPSHPRDHALAPLDDLWTERLSDAEYRDVKRQWQLDVDAVEQNLTVWASRSAGLYRDQIADGLTRTRRRLRLWLAGLGLLSAMQTLALFWIVLRG
;
A
#
# COMPACT_ATOMS: atom_id res chain seq x y z
N MET A 1 -16.18 18.38 11.64
CA MET A 1 -16.38 17.31 10.63
C MET A 1 -16.05 17.89 9.27
N VAL A 2 -15.31 17.15 8.44
CA VAL A 2 -14.92 17.56 7.09
C VAL A 2 -16.15 17.68 6.18
N GLU A 3 -16.16 18.69 5.30
CA GLU A 3 -17.23 18.88 4.31
C GLU A 3 -17.30 17.63 3.41
N THR A 4 -18.48 17.03 3.29
CA THR A 4 -18.70 15.89 2.39
C THR A 4 -19.34 16.40 1.11
N LEU A 5 -18.65 16.19 -0.01
CA LEU A 5 -19.12 16.53 -1.35
C LEU A 5 -19.78 15.27 -1.95
N PRO A 6 -21.11 15.26 -2.18
CA PRO A 6 -21.83 14.05 -2.56
C PRO A 6 -21.82 13.80 -4.07
N LEU A 7 -21.33 12.63 -4.52
CA LEU A 7 -21.60 12.09 -5.86
C LEU A 7 -23.05 11.59 -5.92
N THR A 8 -23.99 12.49 -6.15
CA THR A 8 -25.42 12.21 -6.02
C THR A 8 -25.94 11.33 -7.15
N ALA A 9 -25.49 11.56 -8.39
CA ALA A 9 -25.93 10.79 -9.55
C ALA A 9 -25.36 9.36 -9.55
N HIS A 10 -24.17 9.17 -8.97
CA HIS A 10 -23.47 7.87 -8.96
C HIS A 10 -23.23 7.31 -7.54
N ALA A 11 -24.01 7.74 -6.54
CA ALA A 11 -23.85 7.34 -5.14
C ALA A 11 -23.89 5.82 -4.91
N ALA A 12 -24.61 5.08 -5.77
CA ALA A 12 -24.78 3.63 -5.69
C ALA A 12 -23.70 2.84 -6.46
N VAL A 13 -22.82 3.51 -7.21
CA VAL A 13 -21.76 2.85 -7.96
C VAL A 13 -20.60 2.57 -6.99
N GLU A 14 -20.36 1.30 -6.67
CA GLU A 14 -19.26 0.90 -5.79
C GLU A 14 -17.96 0.70 -6.57
N HIS A 15 -18.07 0.22 -7.81
CA HIS A 15 -16.95 -0.12 -8.68
C HIS A 15 -17.18 0.40 -10.09
N VAL A 16 -16.11 0.87 -10.73
CA VAL A 16 -16.09 1.23 -12.15
C VAL A 16 -14.96 0.44 -12.81
N ALA A 17 -15.29 -0.36 -13.81
CA ALA A 17 -14.29 -1.03 -14.63
C ALA A 17 -13.64 -0.01 -15.57
N ASP A 18 -12.34 -0.12 -15.79
CA ASP A 18 -11.59 0.80 -16.63
C ASP A 18 -11.95 0.73 -18.12
N ASP A 19 -12.58 -0.35 -18.58
CA ASP A 19 -13.14 -0.50 -19.92
C ASP A 19 -14.60 -0.03 -20.07
N ASP A 20 -15.31 0.20 -18.96
CA ASP A 20 -16.65 0.82 -18.97
C ASP A 20 -16.54 2.34 -19.10
N ARG A 21 -16.25 2.76 -20.34
CA ARG A 21 -16.06 4.17 -20.69
C ARG A 21 -17.26 5.03 -20.31
N ALA A 22 -18.48 4.54 -20.46
CA ALA A 22 -19.68 5.34 -20.20
C ALA A 22 -19.75 5.72 -18.71
N THR A 23 -19.65 4.75 -17.82
CA THR A 23 -19.68 4.99 -16.38
C THR A 23 -18.43 5.76 -15.91
N LEU A 24 -17.26 5.43 -16.46
CA LEU A 24 -16.00 6.11 -16.15
C LEU A 24 -16.08 7.62 -16.42
N PHE A 25 -16.56 8.01 -17.61
CA PHE A 25 -16.70 9.42 -17.97
C PHE A 25 -17.82 10.12 -17.19
N ALA A 26 -18.95 9.45 -16.95
CA ALA A 26 -20.06 10.04 -16.18
C ALA A 26 -19.67 10.36 -14.74
N VAL A 27 -18.94 9.44 -14.07
CA VAL A 27 -18.41 9.69 -12.71
C VAL A 27 -17.36 10.80 -12.74
N ALA A 28 -16.46 10.80 -13.72
CA ALA A 28 -15.42 11.82 -13.82
C ALA A 28 -16.00 13.23 -13.99
N GLU A 29 -17.02 13.38 -14.83
CA GLU A 29 -17.69 14.66 -15.07
C GLU A 29 -18.45 15.16 -13.83
N GLU A 30 -19.05 14.25 -13.07
CA GLU A 30 -19.69 14.61 -11.80
C GLU A 30 -18.66 15.06 -10.75
N ILE A 31 -17.53 14.35 -10.63
CA ILE A 31 -16.41 14.77 -9.75
C ILE A 31 -15.96 16.17 -10.13
N ASP A 32 -15.74 16.43 -11.43
CA ASP A 32 -15.26 17.73 -11.92
C ASP A 32 -16.24 18.86 -11.58
N ALA A 33 -17.53 18.67 -11.86
CA ALA A 33 -18.56 19.68 -11.61
C ALA A 33 -18.66 20.03 -10.12
N ILE A 34 -18.62 19.03 -9.23
CA ILE A 34 -18.67 19.21 -7.78
C ILE A 34 -17.43 19.94 -7.27
N VAL A 35 -16.25 19.54 -7.72
CA VAL A 35 -14.97 20.15 -7.29
C VAL A 35 -14.85 21.58 -7.82
N ALA A 36 -15.31 21.83 -9.05
CA ALA A 36 -15.35 23.16 -9.63
C ALA A 36 -16.23 24.13 -8.81
N ASP A 37 -17.45 23.70 -8.43
CA ASP A 37 -18.33 24.49 -7.57
C ASP A 37 -17.67 24.78 -6.21
N TRP A 38 -17.11 23.74 -5.57
CA TRP A 38 -16.44 23.87 -4.29
C TRP A 38 -15.25 24.84 -4.34
N LEU A 39 -14.37 24.73 -5.33
CA LEU A 39 -13.24 25.64 -5.50
C LEU A 39 -13.67 27.07 -5.84
N ALA A 40 -14.74 27.23 -6.64
CA ALA A 40 -15.32 28.54 -6.93
C ALA A 40 -15.85 29.22 -5.66
N ARG A 41 -16.51 28.47 -4.76
CA ARG A 41 -16.94 28.98 -3.45
C ARG A 41 -15.77 29.42 -2.57
N LEU A 42 -14.64 28.70 -2.63
CA LEU A 42 -13.44 29.04 -1.88
C LEU A 42 -12.62 30.18 -2.52
N GLY A 43 -12.87 30.51 -3.80
CA GLY A 43 -12.08 31.48 -4.56
C GLY A 43 -10.63 31.02 -4.77
N ARG A 44 -10.42 29.71 -4.99
CA ARG A 44 -9.09 29.09 -5.11
C ARG A 44 -8.91 28.43 -6.47
N ASP A 45 -7.71 28.50 -7.02
CA ASP A 45 -7.33 28.00 -8.35
C ASP A 45 -6.22 26.93 -8.30
N ARG A 46 -5.83 26.50 -7.10
CA ARG A 46 -4.87 25.42 -6.85
C ARG A 46 -5.50 24.41 -5.92
N LEU A 47 -5.17 23.13 -6.11
CA LEU A 47 -5.74 22.04 -5.34
C LEU A 47 -4.70 21.00 -4.97
N ILE A 48 -4.77 20.50 -3.73
CA ILE A 48 -4.10 19.28 -3.32
C ILE A 48 -5.13 18.16 -3.23
N VAL A 49 -4.85 17.03 -3.87
CA VAL A 49 -5.71 15.84 -3.88
C VAL A 49 -4.96 14.69 -3.20
N THR A 50 -5.70 13.87 -2.47
CA THR A 50 -5.20 12.60 -1.92
C THR A 50 -6.26 11.51 -2.08
N LEU A 51 -5.83 10.26 -2.19
CA LEU A 51 -6.70 9.10 -2.10
C LEU A 51 -6.54 8.47 -0.71
N ALA A 52 -7.64 8.09 -0.07
CA ALA A 52 -7.59 7.40 1.21
C ALA A 52 -8.67 6.32 1.35
N THR A 53 -8.27 5.20 1.91
CA THR A 53 -9.12 4.15 2.48
C THR A 53 -9.10 4.25 4.01
N ARG A 54 -9.98 3.52 4.70
CA ARG A 54 -10.10 3.56 6.16
C ARG A 54 -8.79 3.19 6.88
N ASP A 55 -8.00 2.27 6.35
CA ASP A 55 -6.70 1.84 6.88
C ASP A 55 -5.60 2.91 6.77
N PHE A 56 -5.82 3.94 5.94
CA PHE A 56 -4.94 5.11 5.83
C PHE A 56 -5.45 6.32 6.65
N ALA A 57 -6.51 6.18 7.45
CA ALA A 57 -7.12 7.30 8.17
C ALA A 57 -6.12 8.06 9.08
N ALA A 58 -5.26 7.33 9.80
CA ALA A 58 -4.23 7.96 10.65
C ALA A 58 -3.19 8.71 9.81
N GLY A 59 -2.74 8.11 8.71
CA GLY A 59 -1.82 8.73 7.77
C GLY A 59 -2.40 10.01 7.17
N LEU A 60 -3.62 9.93 6.64
CA LEU A 60 -4.35 11.05 6.06
C LEU A 60 -4.41 12.24 7.03
N LEU A 61 -4.75 11.99 8.29
CA LEU A 61 -4.88 13.03 9.30
C LEU A 61 -3.54 13.74 9.57
N VAL A 62 -2.45 12.96 9.71
CA VAL A 62 -1.11 13.52 9.88
C VAL A 62 -0.65 14.26 8.63
N MET A 63 -0.92 13.73 7.43
CA MET A 63 -0.63 14.38 6.17
C MET A 63 -1.29 15.76 6.11
N ILE A 64 -2.61 15.83 6.32
CA ILE A 64 -3.37 17.10 6.30
C ILE A 64 -2.84 18.06 7.36
N ARG A 65 -2.66 17.63 8.62
CA ARG A 65 -2.15 18.50 9.70
C ARG A 65 -0.76 19.05 9.38
N SER A 66 0.12 18.19 8.86
CA SER A 66 1.48 18.56 8.52
C SER A 66 1.53 19.55 7.35
N LEU A 67 0.64 19.37 6.37
CA LEU A 67 0.45 20.28 5.25
C LEU A 67 -0.10 21.64 5.71
N ARG A 68 -1.13 21.65 6.57
CA ARG A 68 -1.72 22.88 7.13
C ARG A 68 -0.72 23.73 7.92
N ALA A 69 0.32 23.13 8.47
CA ALA A 69 1.39 23.88 9.14
C ALA A 69 2.21 24.77 8.17
N VAL A 70 2.12 24.54 6.86
CA VAL A 70 2.97 25.21 5.85
C VAL A 70 2.23 25.65 4.58
N SER A 71 0.95 25.34 4.42
CA SER A 71 0.16 25.66 3.22
C SER A 71 -1.32 25.82 3.55
N ASP A 72 -1.98 26.73 2.84
CA ASP A 72 -3.42 27.02 2.89
C ASP A 72 -4.15 26.59 1.60
N VAL A 73 -3.52 25.78 0.74
CA VAL A 73 -4.14 25.32 -0.51
C VAL A 73 -5.25 24.31 -0.21
N PRO A 74 -6.46 24.41 -0.77
CA PRO A 74 -7.53 23.45 -0.48
C PRO A 74 -7.11 21.99 -0.65
N VAL A 75 -7.67 21.11 0.19
CA VAL A 75 -7.39 19.67 0.16
C VAL A 75 -8.67 18.89 -0.15
N LEU A 76 -8.66 18.15 -1.25
CA LEU A 76 -9.71 17.20 -1.60
C LEU A 76 -9.26 15.77 -1.28
N VAL A 77 -10.06 15.07 -0.49
CA VAL A 77 -9.86 13.65 -0.18
C VAL A 77 -10.81 12.80 -1.02
N LEU A 78 -10.26 12.06 -1.97
CA LEU A 78 -10.96 10.98 -2.65
C LEU A 78 -11.02 9.78 -1.69
N LYS A 79 -12.21 9.37 -1.28
CA LYS A 79 -12.40 8.27 -0.33
C LYS A 79 -12.94 7.03 -1.00
N LEU A 80 -12.36 5.90 -0.64
CA LEU A 80 -12.92 4.58 -0.96
C LEU A 80 -13.66 4.02 0.25
N GLY A 81 -14.91 3.62 0.01
CA GLY A 81 -15.81 3.07 1.03
C GLY A 81 -16.42 4.10 1.98
N SER A 82 -17.37 3.62 2.78
CA SER A 82 -18.18 4.45 3.68
C SER A 82 -17.50 4.63 5.04
N TRP A 83 -16.55 5.57 5.10
CA TRP A 83 -15.89 5.96 6.36
C TRP A 83 -15.79 7.49 6.48
N ARG A 84 -15.57 7.95 7.72
CA ARG A 84 -15.49 9.37 8.07
C ARG A 84 -14.20 9.64 8.84
N PHE A 85 -13.71 10.86 8.68
CA PHE A 85 -12.61 11.41 9.47
C PHE A 85 -12.96 12.86 9.83
N GLU A 86 -12.28 13.38 10.83
CA GLU A 86 -12.52 14.73 11.34
C GLU A 86 -11.28 15.59 11.14
N HIS A 87 -11.54 16.83 10.72
CA HIS A 87 -10.55 17.89 10.63
C HIS A 87 -11.27 19.22 10.84
N GLU A 88 -10.56 20.24 11.32
CA GLU A 88 -11.12 21.55 11.68
C GLU A 88 -11.09 22.55 10.52
N ALA A 89 -10.18 22.39 9.56
CA ALA A 89 -10.05 23.33 8.45
C ALA A 89 -11.22 23.26 7.48
N GLU A 90 -11.77 24.44 7.16
CA GLU A 90 -12.94 24.64 6.29
C GLU A 90 -12.65 24.36 4.80
N ASP A 91 -11.38 24.40 4.40
CA ASP A 91 -10.91 24.16 3.03
C ASP A 91 -10.43 22.72 2.79
N VAL A 92 -10.87 21.81 3.66
CA VAL A 92 -10.70 20.36 3.50
C VAL A 92 -12.06 19.75 3.23
N ALA A 93 -12.17 19.06 2.10
CA ALA A 93 -13.39 18.39 1.68
C ALA A 93 -13.10 16.93 1.29
N ALA A 94 -14.14 16.10 1.31
CA ALA A 94 -14.03 14.70 0.93
C ALA A 94 -15.17 14.27 0.01
N ILE A 95 -14.83 13.49 -1.01
CA ILE A 95 -15.77 12.89 -1.95
C ILE A 95 -15.61 11.37 -1.89
N GLN A 96 -16.72 10.65 -1.67
CA GLN A 96 -16.70 9.18 -1.76
C GLN A 96 -16.78 8.82 -3.24
N VAL A 97 -15.74 8.15 -3.76
CA VAL A 97 -15.65 7.74 -5.17
C VAL A 97 -15.79 6.23 -5.30
N PRO A 98 -16.30 5.70 -6.42
CA PRO A 98 -16.22 4.28 -6.72
C PRO A 98 -14.77 3.83 -6.83
N ALA A 99 -14.50 2.58 -6.48
CA ALA A 99 -13.21 1.98 -6.77
C ALA A 99 -13.05 1.78 -8.28
N LEU A 100 -12.02 2.37 -8.88
CA LEU A 100 -11.65 2.12 -10.26
C LEU A 100 -10.84 0.83 -10.33
N VAL A 101 -11.30 -0.14 -11.13
CA VAL A 101 -10.75 -1.49 -11.19
C VAL A 101 -10.40 -1.89 -12.61
N ARG A 102 -9.40 -2.77 -12.76
CA ARG A 102 -9.02 -3.34 -14.06
C ARG A 102 -10.04 -4.39 -14.48
N ALA A 103 -10.63 -4.23 -15.65
CA ALA A 103 -11.55 -5.19 -16.21
C ALA A 103 -10.92 -6.59 -16.35
N GLY A 104 -11.67 -7.63 -15.95
CA GLY A 104 -11.23 -9.02 -16.04
C GLY A 104 -10.09 -9.43 -15.09
N VAL A 105 -9.63 -8.54 -14.21
CA VAL A 105 -8.65 -8.87 -13.16
C VAL A 105 -9.37 -8.88 -11.82
N GLU A 106 -9.57 -10.07 -11.27
CA GLU A 106 -10.11 -10.21 -9.92
C GLU A 106 -9.19 -9.54 -8.89
N ALA A 107 -9.80 -8.94 -7.87
CA ALA A 107 -9.07 -8.38 -6.74
C ALA A 107 -8.20 -9.47 -6.10
N ARG A 108 -6.89 -9.30 -6.15
CA ARG A 108 -5.95 -10.22 -5.53
C ARG A 108 -6.02 -10.11 -4.02
N ALA A 109 -6.53 -11.16 -3.37
CA ALA A 109 -6.64 -11.21 -1.91
C ALA A 109 -5.27 -11.08 -1.20
N ASP A 110 -4.18 -11.45 -1.87
CA ASP A 110 -2.81 -11.36 -1.37
C ASP A 110 -2.13 -10.00 -1.65
N LEU A 111 -2.71 -9.17 -2.52
CA LEU A 111 -2.26 -7.81 -2.82
C LEU A 111 -3.45 -6.84 -2.79
N PRO A 112 -4.14 -6.70 -1.63
CA PRO A 112 -5.35 -5.89 -1.51
C PRO A 112 -5.11 -4.40 -1.82
N HIS A 113 -3.87 -3.92 -1.71
CA HIS A 113 -3.52 -2.55 -2.11
C HIS A 113 -3.62 -2.33 -3.62
N LEU A 114 -3.45 -3.38 -4.44
CA LEU A 114 -3.45 -3.28 -5.91
C LEU A 114 -4.86 -3.19 -6.51
N SER A 115 -5.90 -3.63 -5.80
CA SER A 115 -7.28 -3.60 -6.30
C SER A 115 -7.91 -2.20 -6.25
N ALA A 116 -7.28 -1.24 -5.56
CA ALA A 116 -7.77 0.13 -5.38
C ALA A 116 -6.82 1.21 -5.93
N THR A 117 -5.59 0.86 -6.35
CA THR A 117 -4.56 1.82 -6.79
C THR A 117 -5.00 2.66 -7.98
N LEU A 118 -5.75 2.10 -8.94
CA LEU A 118 -6.24 2.86 -10.08
C LEU A 118 -7.20 3.99 -9.67
N SER A 119 -7.85 3.91 -8.51
CA SER A 119 -8.75 4.97 -8.02
C SER A 119 -8.03 6.30 -7.79
N LYS A 120 -6.69 6.29 -7.69
CA LYS A 120 -5.89 7.53 -7.67
C LYS A 120 -6.11 8.35 -8.95
N LEU A 121 -6.39 7.68 -10.06
CA LEU A 121 -6.59 8.31 -11.37
C LEU A 121 -7.85 9.18 -11.41
N TRP A 122 -8.79 9.04 -10.46
CA TRP A 122 -9.90 9.97 -10.31
C TRP A 122 -9.45 11.42 -10.09
N ALA A 123 -8.22 11.65 -9.61
CA ALA A 123 -7.64 12.99 -9.53
C ALA A 123 -7.59 13.70 -10.90
N PHE A 124 -7.42 12.97 -12.00
CA PHE A 124 -7.43 13.52 -13.36
C PHE A 124 -8.84 13.83 -13.87
N SER A 125 -9.88 13.57 -13.08
CA SER A 125 -11.24 14.03 -13.39
C SER A 125 -11.37 15.54 -13.27
N ILE A 126 -10.56 16.15 -12.40
CA ILE A 126 -10.60 17.57 -12.07
C ILE A 126 -9.94 18.36 -13.20
N THR A 127 -10.67 19.31 -13.80
CA THR A 127 -10.23 20.05 -15.00
C THR A 127 -10.09 21.56 -14.78
N THR A 128 -10.67 22.10 -13.71
CA THR A 128 -10.86 23.55 -13.53
C THR A 128 -9.75 24.36 -12.84
N PRO A 129 -9.02 23.87 -11.81
CA PRO A 129 -7.95 24.66 -11.21
C PRO A 129 -6.76 24.83 -12.17
N CYS A 130 -5.92 25.85 -11.98
CA CYS A 130 -4.70 26.03 -12.76
C CYS A 130 -3.64 24.96 -12.46
N ARG A 131 -3.65 24.39 -11.26
CA ARG A 131 -2.71 23.34 -10.85
C ARG A 131 -3.34 22.37 -9.86
N VAL A 132 -3.12 21.08 -10.07
CA VAL A 132 -3.43 20.02 -9.10
C VAL A 132 -2.14 19.35 -8.67
N ALA A 133 -1.98 19.14 -7.36
CA ALA A 133 -0.93 18.31 -6.78
C ALA A 133 -1.55 17.09 -6.09
N HIS A 134 -1.01 15.91 -6.33
CA HIS A 134 -1.37 14.70 -5.61
C HIS A 134 -0.31 14.38 -4.56
N LEU A 135 -0.74 14.11 -3.33
CA LEU A 135 0.09 13.55 -2.26
C LEU A 135 -0.58 12.27 -1.75
N ASP A 136 0.16 11.18 -1.63
CA ASP A 136 -0.35 9.97 -0.97
C ASP A 136 -0.60 10.25 0.53
N ALA A 137 -1.62 9.57 1.08
CA ALA A 137 -2.02 9.74 2.48
C ALA A 137 -0.96 9.27 3.50
N ASP A 138 0.13 8.68 3.03
CA ASP A 138 1.31 8.26 3.80
C ASP A 138 2.50 9.20 3.63
N CYS A 139 2.24 10.44 3.19
CA CYS A 139 3.23 11.51 3.17
C CYS A 139 3.17 12.37 4.45
N LEU A 140 4.33 12.87 4.88
CA LEU A 140 4.48 13.85 5.95
C LEU A 140 5.15 15.12 5.38
N VAL A 141 4.44 16.24 5.46
CA VAL A 141 4.93 17.54 4.98
C VAL A 141 5.68 18.25 6.11
N LEU A 142 6.96 18.52 5.87
CA LEU A 142 7.89 19.08 6.85
C LEU A 142 8.15 20.58 6.64
N ARG A 143 7.99 21.06 5.40
CA ARG A 143 8.36 22.42 4.97
C ARG A 143 7.50 22.82 3.76
N PRO A 144 7.43 24.12 3.41
CA PRO A 144 6.64 24.61 2.26
C PRO A 144 6.93 23.87 0.95
N ILE A 145 5.88 23.68 0.15
CA ILE A 145 5.87 22.84 -1.05
C ILE A 145 5.53 23.64 -2.32
N ASP A 146 5.74 24.96 -2.32
CA ASP A 146 5.33 25.86 -3.42
C ASP A 146 5.81 25.38 -4.80
N GLY A 147 7.03 24.84 -4.88
CA GLY A 147 7.58 24.30 -6.12
C GLY A 147 6.83 23.09 -6.71
N LEU A 148 5.95 22.44 -5.94
CA LEU A 148 5.01 21.42 -6.43
C LEU A 148 3.80 22.04 -7.14
N LEU A 149 3.41 23.25 -6.73
CA LEU A 149 2.21 23.95 -7.20
C LEU A 149 2.49 24.96 -8.32
N ASP A 150 3.73 25.06 -8.76
CA ASP A 150 4.17 25.95 -9.84
C ASP A 150 4.51 25.17 -11.13
N GLY A 151 4.49 25.89 -12.25
CA GLY A 151 4.83 25.40 -13.59
C GLY A 151 3.71 24.63 -14.28
N ASP A 152 4.04 24.06 -15.44
CA ASP A 152 3.07 23.42 -16.33
C ASP A 152 3.35 21.93 -16.55
N GLY A 153 2.38 21.25 -17.16
CA GLY A 153 2.45 19.84 -17.53
C GLY A 153 2.56 18.91 -16.32
N PHE A 154 2.85 17.64 -16.57
CA PHE A 154 3.03 16.64 -15.51
C PHE A 154 4.43 16.74 -14.89
N ALA A 155 4.51 16.75 -13.57
CA ALA A 155 5.75 16.79 -12.82
C ALA A 155 5.71 15.83 -11.64
N ALA A 156 6.76 15.03 -11.48
CA ALA A 156 6.87 14.03 -10.43
C ALA A 156 8.33 13.85 -10.01
N ALA A 157 8.57 13.34 -8.81
CA ALA A 157 9.92 13.02 -8.37
C ALA A 157 10.40 11.71 -9.04
N PRO A 158 11.66 11.63 -9.50
CA PRO A 158 12.23 10.40 -10.02
C PRO A 158 12.09 9.22 -9.05
N ASP A 159 11.71 8.04 -9.56
CA ASP A 159 11.65 6.82 -8.75
C ASP A 159 13.05 6.24 -8.61
N LEU A 160 13.59 6.36 -7.40
CA LEU A 160 14.89 5.79 -7.06
C LEU A 160 14.78 4.42 -6.37
N LEU A 161 13.57 3.89 -6.18
CA LEU A 161 13.32 2.64 -5.46
C LEU A 161 13.11 1.48 -6.44
N LEU A 162 11.96 1.43 -7.12
CA LEU A 162 11.57 0.28 -7.93
C LEU A 162 12.22 0.35 -9.32
N HIS A 163 12.36 1.56 -9.86
CA HIS A 163 12.79 1.79 -11.24
C HIS A 163 14.08 2.62 -11.38
N TYR A 164 15.00 2.54 -10.41
CA TYR A 164 16.23 3.35 -10.39
C TYR A 164 17.13 3.25 -11.65
N ARG A 165 16.89 2.27 -12.53
CA ARG A 165 17.60 2.07 -13.81
C ARG A 165 16.82 2.56 -15.03
N LEU A 166 15.57 2.96 -14.86
CA LEU A 166 14.70 3.47 -15.91
C LEU A 166 14.47 4.96 -15.69
N ARG A 167 14.17 5.70 -16.76
CA ARG A 167 13.63 7.05 -16.64
C ARG A 167 12.17 6.86 -16.18
N ALA A 168 11.96 6.82 -14.87
CA ALA A 168 10.65 6.60 -14.25
C ALA A 168 10.47 7.53 -13.04
N PHE A 169 9.23 7.72 -12.62
CA PHE A 169 8.87 8.57 -11.49
C PHE A 169 8.00 7.84 -10.47
N ASN A 170 8.07 8.30 -9.22
CA ASN A 170 7.23 7.79 -8.14
C ASN A 170 5.93 8.59 -8.08
N THR A 171 4.79 7.90 -7.99
CA THR A 171 3.46 8.51 -8.01
C THR A 171 2.89 8.83 -6.63
N GLY A 172 3.71 8.75 -5.58
CA GLY A 172 3.31 9.22 -4.25
C GLY A 172 3.21 10.73 -4.14
N VAL A 173 3.99 11.46 -4.94
CA VAL A 173 3.86 12.91 -5.09
C VAL A 173 4.06 13.31 -6.53
N PHE A 174 3.04 13.95 -7.11
CA PHE A 174 3.12 14.53 -8.46
C PHE A 174 2.23 15.77 -8.55
N SER A 175 2.38 16.53 -9.63
CA SER A 175 1.51 17.66 -9.97
C SER A 175 1.28 17.74 -11.46
N PHE A 176 0.15 18.31 -11.85
CA PHE A 176 -0.20 18.45 -13.26
C PHE A 176 -1.02 19.71 -13.51
N THR A 177 -0.97 20.19 -14.76
CA THR A 177 -1.92 21.16 -15.28
C THR A 177 -3.14 20.37 -15.75
N PRO A 178 -4.29 20.48 -15.06
CA PRO A 178 -5.48 19.72 -15.42
C PRO A 178 -6.10 20.26 -16.73
N SER A 179 -6.74 19.37 -17.49
CA SER A 179 -7.55 19.75 -18.65
C SER A 179 -8.52 18.62 -19.02
N ALA A 180 -9.60 18.96 -19.73
CA ALA A 180 -10.52 17.97 -20.28
C ALA A 180 -9.78 17.00 -21.24
N ASP A 181 -8.88 17.52 -22.08
CA ASP A 181 -8.08 16.71 -23.01
C ASP A 181 -7.19 15.69 -22.29
N LEU A 182 -6.58 16.09 -21.15
CA LEU A 182 -5.75 15.19 -20.34
C LEU A 182 -6.60 14.06 -19.75
N ARG A 183 -7.74 14.40 -19.15
CA ARG A 183 -8.72 13.44 -18.61
C ARG A 183 -9.17 12.44 -19.68
N GLU A 184 -9.56 12.97 -20.83
CA GLU A 184 -10.08 12.21 -21.96
C GLU A 184 -9.02 11.26 -22.55
N SER A 185 -7.79 11.75 -22.72
CA SER A 185 -6.67 10.95 -23.21
C SER A 185 -6.29 9.82 -22.25
N LEU A 186 -6.21 10.11 -20.94
CA LEU A 186 -5.85 9.12 -19.93
C LEU A 186 -6.91 8.02 -19.83
N PHE A 187 -8.18 8.38 -19.64
CA PHE A 187 -9.25 7.39 -19.44
C PHE A 187 -9.55 6.56 -20.68
N ARG A 188 -9.35 7.09 -21.89
CA ARG A 188 -9.48 6.27 -23.11
C ARG A 188 -8.37 5.26 -23.29
N ARG A 189 -7.13 5.61 -22.92
CA ARG A 189 -5.96 4.74 -23.03
C ARG A 189 -5.85 3.76 -21.86
N LEU A 190 -6.49 4.04 -20.72
CA LEU A 190 -6.38 3.24 -19.50
C LEU A 190 -6.55 1.71 -19.73
N PRO A 191 -7.55 1.22 -20.52
CA PRO A 191 -7.68 -0.20 -20.83
C PRO A 191 -6.47 -0.85 -21.51
N GLU A 192 -5.67 -0.05 -22.22
CA GLU A 192 -4.51 -0.51 -23.01
C GLU A 192 -3.20 -0.44 -22.22
N LEU A 193 -3.18 0.30 -21.12
CA LEU A 193 -2.00 0.50 -20.29
C LEU A 193 -1.76 -0.70 -19.35
N SER A 194 -0.49 -1.11 -19.25
CA SER A 194 -0.11 -2.20 -18.36
C SER A 194 -0.20 -1.79 -16.89
N VAL A 195 -0.77 -2.66 -16.06
CA VAL A 195 -0.88 -2.49 -14.61
C VAL A 195 0.01 -3.51 -13.92
N THR A 196 1.24 -3.13 -13.59
CA THR A 196 2.20 -4.01 -12.91
C THR A 196 2.43 -3.60 -11.46
N ASP A 197 2.41 -2.30 -11.16
CA ASP A 197 2.59 -1.73 -9.82
C ASP A 197 1.51 -0.67 -9.50
N GLY A 198 0.31 -0.87 -10.03
CA GLY A 198 -0.87 -0.05 -9.75
C GLY A 198 -0.91 1.24 -10.57
N ASP A 199 -1.15 2.37 -9.91
CA ASP A 199 -1.17 3.69 -10.56
C ASP A 199 0.19 4.08 -11.12
N GLN A 200 1.29 3.62 -10.52
CA GLN A 200 2.63 4.02 -10.91
C GLN A 200 2.96 3.57 -12.34
N SER A 201 2.68 2.32 -12.73
CA SER A 201 2.97 1.80 -14.07
C SER A 201 2.06 2.44 -15.10
N VAL A 202 0.80 2.67 -14.74
CA VAL A 202 -0.16 3.35 -15.62
C VAL A 202 0.33 4.76 -15.93
N LEU A 203 0.70 5.53 -14.91
CA LEU A 203 1.15 6.91 -15.12
C LEU A 203 2.51 6.96 -15.82
N ASN A 204 3.47 6.09 -15.47
CA ASN A 204 4.76 6.03 -16.17
C ASN A 204 4.61 5.59 -17.64
N ALA A 205 3.63 4.73 -17.96
CA ALA A 205 3.36 4.33 -19.34
C ALA A 205 2.57 5.40 -20.12
N PHE A 206 1.77 6.22 -19.43
CA PHE A 206 0.99 7.28 -20.05
C PHE A 206 1.82 8.55 -20.33
N PHE A 207 2.62 8.99 -19.36
CA PHE A 207 3.43 10.21 -19.42
C PHE A 207 4.84 9.91 -19.93
N GLU A 208 5.04 9.99 -21.24
CA GLU A 208 6.35 9.82 -21.89
C GLU A 208 7.35 10.92 -21.50
N ASP A 209 6.84 12.14 -21.32
CA ASP A 209 7.59 13.29 -20.83
C ASP A 209 6.97 13.87 -19.56
N TRP A 210 7.84 14.14 -18.59
CA TRP A 210 7.49 14.81 -17.35
C TRP A 210 8.63 15.70 -16.90
N ARG A 211 8.28 16.72 -16.13
CA ARG A 211 9.25 17.58 -15.45
C ARG A 211 9.70 16.92 -14.15
N PRO A 212 10.99 16.65 -13.95
CA PRO A 212 11.47 16.06 -12.70
C PRO A 212 11.35 17.06 -11.56
N LEU A 213 10.71 16.65 -10.47
CA LEU A 213 10.68 17.41 -9.22
C LEU A 213 11.96 17.15 -8.41
N PRO A 214 12.41 18.13 -7.59
CA PRO A 214 13.42 17.89 -6.58
C PRO A 214 13.06 16.68 -5.70
N LEU A 215 14.02 15.80 -5.46
CA LEU A 215 13.82 14.57 -4.68
C LEU A 215 13.31 14.83 -3.26
N GLY A 216 13.62 16.00 -2.69
CA GLY A 216 13.11 16.40 -1.38
C GLY A 216 11.59 16.60 -1.31
N LEU A 217 10.91 16.78 -2.46
CA LEU A 217 9.44 16.82 -2.54
C LEU A 217 8.80 15.43 -2.54
N ASN A 218 9.57 14.35 -2.61
CA ASN A 218 9.08 12.97 -2.46
C ASN A 218 10.21 12.10 -1.92
N PHE A 219 10.63 12.38 -0.70
CA PHE A 219 11.75 11.66 -0.10
C PHE A 219 11.25 10.36 0.50
N LEU A 220 11.66 9.22 -0.07
CA LEU A 220 11.25 7.92 0.42
C LEU A 220 11.94 7.60 1.75
N ARG A 221 11.17 7.31 2.80
CA ARG A 221 11.70 6.90 4.12
C ARG A 221 12.70 5.77 4.01
N SER A 222 12.39 4.77 3.19
CA SER A 222 13.24 3.58 2.98
C SER A 222 14.63 3.91 2.42
N GLN A 223 14.81 5.08 1.81
CA GLN A 223 16.09 5.53 1.26
C GLN A 223 16.91 6.39 2.22
N ALA A 224 16.38 6.72 3.40
CA ALA A 224 17.03 7.65 4.32
C ALA A 224 18.41 7.15 4.79
N LEU A 225 18.60 5.84 4.98
CA LEU A 225 19.89 5.26 5.38
C LEU A 225 20.94 5.34 4.27
N VAL A 226 20.54 5.11 3.02
CA VAL A 226 21.44 5.25 1.85
C VAL A 226 21.82 6.72 1.63
N ARG A 227 20.93 7.63 2.03
CA ARG A 227 21.16 9.08 2.06
C ARG A 227 21.73 9.57 3.40
N ALA A 228 22.18 8.64 4.25
CA ALA A 228 22.95 8.81 5.48
C ALA A 228 22.29 9.56 6.66
N LEU A 229 20.96 9.50 6.81
CA LEU A 229 20.11 10.27 7.75
C LEU A 229 19.81 11.67 7.20
N ALA A 230 18.53 12.00 6.99
CA ALA A 230 18.05 13.07 6.12
C ALA A 230 18.30 14.52 6.62
N GLN A 231 19.56 14.89 6.93
CA GLN A 231 20.01 16.28 7.01
C GLN A 231 20.04 16.98 5.64
N ASP A 232 19.23 16.50 4.69
CA ASP A 232 18.99 17.18 3.43
C ASP A 232 18.20 18.46 3.74
N ARG A 233 18.85 19.62 3.60
CA ARG A 233 18.20 20.93 3.71
C ARG A 233 17.05 21.09 2.71
N ASN A 234 16.97 20.21 1.71
CA ASN A 234 15.90 20.19 0.72
C ASN A 234 14.78 19.20 1.03
N LEU A 235 14.84 18.40 2.10
CA LEU A 235 13.72 17.57 2.52
C LEU A 235 12.48 18.46 2.77
N ARG A 236 11.38 18.17 2.09
CA ARG A 236 10.08 18.86 2.19
C ARG A 236 8.96 17.89 2.51
N ILE A 237 8.93 16.75 1.83
CA ILE A 237 7.92 15.70 2.03
C ILE A 237 8.65 14.39 2.26
N LEU A 238 8.34 13.73 3.38
CA LEU A 238 8.77 12.37 3.70
C LEU A 238 7.63 11.41 3.34
N HIS A 239 7.93 10.41 2.51
CA HIS A 239 6.96 9.44 2.01
C HIS A 239 7.24 8.06 2.61
N TYR A 240 6.29 7.54 3.39
CA TYR A 240 6.42 6.28 4.14
C TYR A 240 6.08 5.07 3.25
N THR A 241 7.02 4.73 2.35
CA THR A 241 6.93 3.55 1.48
C THR A 241 8.27 2.82 1.29
N PRO A 242 8.31 1.48 1.38
CA PRO A 242 7.31 0.62 2.04
C PRO A 242 7.33 0.80 3.57
N GLY A 243 6.24 0.43 4.24
CA GLY A 243 6.09 0.47 5.71
C GLY A 243 5.46 1.76 6.23
N LYS A 244 4.35 1.63 6.96
CA LYS A 244 3.59 2.78 7.47
C LYS A 244 3.92 3.04 8.93
N PRO A 245 4.05 4.31 9.35
CA PRO A 245 4.42 4.63 10.72
C PRO A 245 3.30 4.25 11.71
N TRP A 246 2.06 4.04 11.26
CA TRP A 246 0.94 3.58 12.10
C TRP A 246 0.74 2.07 12.11
N THR A 247 1.53 1.28 11.38
CA THR A 247 1.44 -0.20 11.42
C THR A 247 2.40 -0.79 12.45
N SER A 248 2.03 -1.91 13.06
CA SER A 248 2.87 -2.59 14.05
C SER A 248 4.09 -3.25 13.43
N GLY A 249 5.25 -3.04 14.04
CA GLY A 249 6.47 -3.78 13.74
C GLY A 249 7.23 -3.30 12.49
N PRO A 250 8.56 -3.52 12.45
CA PRO A 250 9.37 -3.15 11.30
C PRO A 250 9.00 -4.02 10.09
N SER A 251 8.75 -3.38 8.93
CA SER A 251 8.62 -4.08 7.65
C SER A 251 9.95 -4.70 7.20
N HIS A 252 11.06 -4.14 7.65
CA HIS A 252 12.41 -4.63 7.41
C HIS A 252 13.28 -4.44 8.67
N PRO A 253 14.22 -5.34 9.01
CA PRO A 253 15.16 -5.17 10.14
C PRO A 253 15.91 -3.82 10.21
N ARG A 254 15.96 -3.08 9.09
CA ARG A 254 16.63 -1.77 9.00
C ARG A 254 15.74 -0.62 9.48
N ASP A 255 14.44 -0.85 9.63
CA ASP A 255 13.47 0.16 10.07
C ASP A 255 13.77 0.65 11.49
N HIS A 256 14.42 -0.15 12.33
CA HIS A 256 14.88 0.32 13.65
C HIS A 256 15.80 1.55 13.56
N ALA A 257 16.63 1.63 12.53
CA ALA A 257 17.51 2.79 12.32
C ALA A 257 16.77 4.00 11.71
N LEU A 258 15.50 3.82 11.31
CA LEU A 258 14.62 4.83 10.75
C LEU A 258 13.62 5.38 11.78
N ALA A 259 13.62 4.88 13.01
CA ALA A 259 12.74 5.32 14.09
C ALA A 259 12.70 6.84 14.29
N PRO A 260 13.83 7.60 14.20
CA PRO A 260 13.77 9.07 14.32
C PRO A 260 12.90 9.75 13.24
N LEU A 261 12.71 9.12 12.07
CA LEU A 261 11.78 9.61 11.05
C LEU A 261 10.34 9.26 11.39
N ASP A 262 10.10 8.13 12.06
CA ASP A 262 8.77 7.75 12.53
C ASP A 262 8.33 8.65 13.70
N ASP A 263 9.27 9.09 14.54
CA ASP A 263 9.03 10.05 15.62
C ASP A 263 8.42 11.35 15.06
N LEU A 264 8.94 11.89 13.95
CA LEU A 264 8.40 13.08 13.28
C LEU A 264 6.92 12.95 12.89
N TRP A 265 6.48 11.73 12.58
CA TRP A 265 5.07 11.45 12.28
C TRP A 265 4.25 11.38 13.57
N THR A 266 4.74 10.70 14.59
CA THR A 266 4.05 10.59 15.89
C THR A 266 3.91 11.93 16.60
N GLU A 267 4.85 12.86 16.42
CA GLU A 267 4.80 14.24 16.93
C GLU A 267 3.60 15.04 16.39
N ARG A 268 2.94 14.57 15.32
CA ARG A 268 1.75 15.23 14.73
C ARG A 268 0.43 14.68 15.27
N LEU A 269 0.49 13.67 16.13
CA LEU A 269 -0.67 13.11 16.80
C LEU A 269 -0.96 13.87 18.10
N SER A 270 -2.23 13.98 18.44
CA SER A 270 -2.64 14.30 19.81
C SER A 270 -2.35 13.12 20.74
N ASP A 271 -2.32 13.38 22.04
CA ASP A 271 -2.15 12.33 23.05
C ASP A 271 -3.19 11.20 22.94
N ALA A 272 -4.42 11.53 22.54
CA ALA A 272 -5.48 10.55 22.37
C ALA A 272 -5.19 9.63 21.17
N GLU A 273 -4.83 10.21 20.03
CA GLU A 273 -4.53 9.46 18.81
C GLU A 273 -3.24 8.63 18.96
N TYR A 274 -2.21 9.18 19.61
CA TYR A 274 -1.00 8.43 19.92
C TYR A 274 -1.30 7.20 20.78
N ARG A 275 -2.16 7.35 21.79
CA ARG A 275 -2.62 6.20 22.59
C ARG A 275 -3.40 5.18 21.77
N ASP A 276 -4.23 5.62 20.84
CA ASP A 276 -5.01 4.72 19.98
C ASP A 276 -4.11 3.95 19.00
N VAL A 277 -3.16 4.62 18.36
CA VAL A 277 -2.15 3.97 17.50
C VAL A 277 -1.32 2.97 18.31
N LYS A 278 -0.86 3.37 19.50
CA LYS A 278 -0.11 2.47 20.40
C LYS A 278 -0.93 1.26 20.84
N ARG A 279 -2.22 1.46 21.13
CA ARG A 279 -3.15 0.36 21.47
C ARG A 279 -3.27 -0.60 20.30
N GLN A 280 -3.40 -0.09 19.08
CA GLN A 280 -3.46 -0.93 17.88
C GLN A 280 -2.18 -1.75 17.73
N TRP A 281 -1.00 -1.14 17.91
CA TRP A 281 0.26 -1.89 17.86
C TRP A 281 0.34 -3.01 18.89
N GLN A 282 -0.14 -2.78 20.11
CA GLN A 282 -0.17 -3.82 21.15
C GLN A 282 -1.07 -4.99 20.74
N LEU A 283 -2.26 -4.70 20.22
CA LEU A 283 -3.19 -5.72 19.74
C LEU A 283 -2.58 -6.55 18.60
N ASP A 284 -1.88 -5.90 17.67
CA ASP A 284 -1.25 -6.57 16.55
C ASP A 284 -0.09 -7.48 17.01
N VAL A 285 0.73 -7.01 17.97
CA VAL A 285 1.81 -7.82 18.57
C VAL A 285 1.23 -9.02 19.31
N ASP A 286 0.20 -8.83 20.14
CA ASP A 286 -0.48 -9.91 20.86
C ASP A 286 -1.05 -10.95 19.88
N ALA A 287 -1.62 -10.52 18.75
CA ALA A 287 -2.11 -11.42 17.71
C ALA A 287 -0.98 -12.22 17.04
N VAL A 288 0.17 -11.59 16.77
CA VAL A 288 1.36 -12.28 16.25
C VAL A 288 1.88 -13.31 17.25
N GLU A 289 1.98 -12.96 18.53
CA GLU A 289 2.43 -13.89 19.58
C GLU A 289 1.49 -15.09 19.75
N GLN A 290 0.18 -14.86 19.70
CA GLN A 290 -0.83 -15.93 19.71
C GLN A 290 -0.68 -16.84 18.48
N ASN A 291 -0.52 -16.26 17.29
CA ASN A 291 -0.32 -17.02 16.06
C ASN A 291 0.98 -17.85 16.10
N LEU A 292 2.08 -17.29 16.61
CA LEU A 292 3.34 -18.00 16.80
C LEU A 292 3.18 -19.15 17.80
N THR A 293 2.43 -18.95 18.89
CA THR A 293 2.15 -20.00 19.88
C THR A 293 1.32 -21.14 19.29
N VAL A 294 0.29 -20.81 18.49
CA VAL A 294 -0.51 -21.80 17.76
C VAL A 294 0.32 -22.53 16.71
N TRP A 295 1.17 -21.81 15.96
CA TRP A 295 2.06 -22.43 14.99
C TRP A 295 3.08 -23.35 15.66
N ALA A 296 3.73 -22.90 16.74
CA ALA A 296 4.72 -23.68 17.47
C ALA A 296 4.11 -24.96 18.06
N SER A 297 2.89 -24.90 18.60
CA SER A 297 2.18 -26.07 19.11
C SER A 297 1.78 -27.06 18.00
N ARG A 298 1.31 -26.57 16.84
CA ARG A 298 1.00 -27.42 15.67
C ARG A 298 2.25 -28.08 15.08
N SER A 299 3.32 -27.31 14.89
CA SER A 299 4.60 -27.81 14.40
C SER A 299 5.20 -28.83 15.36
N ALA A 300 5.16 -28.59 16.67
CA ALA A 300 5.60 -29.56 17.67
C ALA A 300 4.81 -30.87 17.62
N GLY A 301 3.49 -30.81 17.35
CA GLY A 301 2.66 -31.99 17.10
C GLY A 301 3.11 -32.78 15.86
N LEU A 302 3.30 -32.09 14.73
CA LEU A 302 3.76 -32.71 13.47
C LEU A 302 5.12 -33.39 13.62
N TYR A 303 6.09 -32.75 14.29
CA TYR A 303 7.41 -33.36 14.54
C TYR A 303 7.30 -34.56 15.48
N ARG A 304 6.45 -34.50 16.51
CA ARG A 304 6.21 -35.62 17.44
C ARG A 304 5.62 -36.83 16.71
N ASP A 305 4.66 -36.62 15.84
CA ASP A 305 4.00 -37.67 15.07
C ASP A 305 4.96 -38.29 14.04
N GLN A 306 5.77 -37.49 13.34
CA GLN A 306 6.80 -37.99 12.43
C GLN A 306 7.86 -38.85 13.13
N ILE A 307 8.29 -38.45 14.33
CA ILE A 307 9.23 -39.24 15.14
C ILE A 307 8.58 -40.55 15.61
N ALA A 308 7.32 -40.51 16.07
CA ALA A 308 6.58 -41.71 16.49
C ALA A 308 6.38 -42.70 15.34
N ASP A 309 6.04 -42.21 14.14
CA ASP A 309 5.95 -42.99 12.91
C ASP A 309 7.30 -43.63 12.53
N GLY A 310 8.38 -42.85 12.60
CA GLY A 310 9.74 -43.32 12.32
C GLY A 310 10.18 -44.44 13.27
N LEU A 311 9.89 -44.29 14.57
CA LEU A 311 10.17 -45.31 15.58
C LEU A 311 9.34 -46.58 15.36
N THR A 312 8.07 -46.45 14.97
CA THR A 312 7.18 -47.57 14.70
C THR A 312 7.64 -48.37 13.47
N ARG A 313 8.02 -47.68 12.38
CA ARG A 313 8.59 -48.33 11.17
C ARG A 313 9.90 -49.04 11.47
N THR A 314 10.78 -48.41 12.26
CA THR A 314 12.06 -48.98 12.67
C THR A 314 11.87 -50.25 13.52
N ARG A 315 10.96 -50.22 14.51
CA ARG A 315 10.62 -51.41 15.32
C ARG A 315 10.06 -52.55 14.47
N ARG A 316 9.21 -52.25 13.48
CA ARG A 316 8.67 -53.25 12.55
C ARG A 316 9.77 -53.91 11.71
N ARG A 317 10.71 -53.12 11.18
CA ARG A 317 11.87 -53.63 10.43
C ARG A 317 12.77 -54.51 11.29
N LEU A 318 13.05 -54.09 12.53
CA LEU A 318 13.86 -54.88 13.46
C LEU A 318 13.22 -56.24 13.77
N ARG A 319 11.90 -56.29 14.01
CA ARG A 319 11.17 -57.54 14.25
C ARG A 319 11.24 -58.49 13.05
N LEU A 320 11.10 -57.98 11.83
CA LEU A 320 11.22 -58.78 10.61
C LEU A 320 12.65 -59.33 10.41
N TRP A 321 13.67 -58.51 10.70
CA TRP A 321 15.07 -58.93 10.66
C TRP A 321 15.37 -60.04 11.68
N LEU A 322 14.92 -59.88 12.93
CA LEU A 322 15.07 -60.90 13.97
C LEU A 322 14.35 -62.20 13.63
N ALA A 323 13.14 -62.12 13.05
CA ALA A 323 12.41 -63.29 12.56
C ALA A 323 13.16 -64.00 11.42
N GLY A 324 13.76 -63.25 10.49
CA GLY A 324 14.59 -63.79 9.41
C GLY A 324 15.85 -64.50 9.92
N LEU A 325 16.54 -63.92 10.92
CA LEU A 325 17.69 -64.56 11.58
C LEU A 325 17.29 -65.85 12.28
N GLY A 326 16.13 -65.87 12.95
CA GLY A 326 15.58 -67.09 13.56
C GLY A 326 15.28 -68.18 12.53
N LEU A 327 14.72 -67.81 11.38
CA LEU A 327 14.44 -68.74 10.29
C LEU A 327 15.73 -69.31 9.67
N LEU A 328 16.74 -68.46 9.47
CA LEU A 328 18.06 -68.87 8.97
C LEU A 328 18.75 -69.85 9.92
N SER A 329 18.69 -69.58 11.23
CA SER A 329 19.22 -70.48 12.26
C SER A 329 18.47 -71.81 12.27
N ALA A 330 17.13 -71.81 12.16
CA ALA A 330 16.36 -73.04 12.06
C ALA A 330 16.72 -73.87 10.81
N MET A 331 16.93 -73.21 9.66
CA MET A 331 17.38 -73.86 8.43
C MET A 331 18.79 -74.46 8.56
N GLN A 332 19.72 -73.75 9.22
CA GLN A 332 21.08 -74.28 9.49
C GLN A 332 21.03 -75.51 10.40
N THR A 333 20.20 -75.49 11.45
CA THR A 333 20.01 -76.64 12.34
C THR A 333 19.40 -77.83 11.61
N LEU A 334 18.40 -77.61 10.74
CA LEU A 334 17.81 -78.66 9.90
C LEU A 334 18.82 -79.22 8.88
N ALA A 335 19.65 -78.39 8.27
CA ALA A 335 20.70 -78.82 7.34
C ALA A 335 21.77 -79.66 8.06
N LEU A 336 22.21 -79.24 9.24
CA LEU A 336 23.13 -80.01 10.08
C LEU A 336 22.52 -81.36 10.50
N PHE A 337 21.25 -81.37 10.91
CA PHE A 337 20.52 -82.60 11.25
C PHE A 337 20.40 -83.56 10.06
N TRP A 338 20.14 -83.03 8.86
CA TRP A 338 20.08 -83.83 7.63
C TRP A 338 21.43 -84.41 7.22
N ILE A 339 22.53 -83.66 7.42
CA ILE A 339 23.90 -84.15 7.20
C ILE A 339 24.21 -85.31 8.16
N VAL A 340 23.85 -85.19 9.44
CA VAL A 340 24.06 -86.24 10.45
C VAL A 340 23.24 -87.51 10.15
N LEU A 341 22.02 -87.39 9.64
CA LEU A 341 21.16 -88.53 9.28
C LEU A 341 21.59 -89.30 8.02
N ARG A 342 22.51 -88.75 7.21
CA ARG A 342 22.99 -89.36 5.95
C ARG A 342 24.42 -89.90 5.99
N GLY A 343 25.16 -89.68 7.07
CA GLY A 343 26.51 -90.23 7.30
C GLY A 343 26.45 -91.47 8.18
#